data_AF-A0A839QEG1-F1
#
_entry.id   AF-A0A839QEG1-F1
#
_cell.length_a   1.000
_cell.length_b   1.000
_cell.length_c   1.000
_cell.angle_alpha   90.00
_cell.angle_beta   90.00
_cell.angle_gamma   90.00
#
_symmetry.space_group_name_H-M   'P 1'
#
loop_
_entity.id
_entity.type
_entity.pdbx_description
1 polymer ?
#
loop_
_entity_poly.entity_id
_entity_poly.type
_entity_poly.pdbx_seq_one_letter_code
_entity_poly.pdbx_strand_id
1 'polypeptide(L)'
;MEFRMTPAGRLLRELAMVERTQAASLFTELGSTGDAAVIRFPGGEVTLQLDGTRGQIVQSLRKRGATVRAPFEGEPDTIPGDPGRHEVWCELLDDLGSSSRHLCHLDPRLTGLEVSRGETTAWILVGNGLRTMVYEVKLDGGEMTAAAAVDIAGAFGEGG
;
A
#
# COMPACT_ATOMS: atom_id res chain seq x y z
N MET A 1 4.43 26.50 -0.92
CA MET A 1 3.26 25.74 -0.44
C MET A 1 3.74 24.35 -0.10
N GLU A 2 3.90 24.00 1.16
CA GLU A 2 4.36 22.67 1.55
C GLU A 2 3.23 21.65 1.34
N PHE A 3 3.51 20.62 0.55
CA PHE A 3 2.55 19.59 0.19
C PHE A 3 2.55 18.47 1.25
N ARG A 4 1.40 18.21 1.88
CA ARG A 4 1.22 17.09 2.84
C ARG A 4 0.47 15.93 2.19
N MET A 5 0.91 14.70 2.51
CA MET A 5 0.33 13.42 2.09
C MET A 5 -1.05 13.18 2.73
N THR A 6 -1.95 12.44 2.05
CA THR A 6 -3.25 12.06 2.62
C THR A 6 -3.07 11.05 3.77
N PRO A 7 -4.04 10.92 4.70
CA PRO A 7 -3.98 9.89 5.74
C PRO A 7 -3.81 8.47 5.16
N ALA A 8 -4.62 8.10 4.16
CA ALA A 8 -4.50 6.79 3.51
C ALA A 8 -3.12 6.57 2.87
N GLY A 9 -2.57 7.60 2.20
CA GLY A 9 -1.22 7.53 1.64
C GLY A 9 -0.14 7.34 2.69
N ARG A 10 -0.28 8.06 3.82
CA ARG A 10 0.63 7.92 4.97
C ARG A 10 0.58 6.52 5.53
N LEU A 11 -0.62 5.96 5.70
CA LEU A 11 -0.77 4.59 6.21
C LEU A 11 -0.10 3.57 5.28
N LEU A 12 -0.35 3.63 3.97
CA LEU A 12 0.29 2.72 2.99
C LEU A 12 1.81 2.79 3.05
N ARG A 13 2.35 4.01 3.19
CA ARG A 13 3.79 4.21 3.36
C ARG A 13 4.31 3.62 4.66
N GLU A 14 3.62 3.82 5.79
CA GLU A 14 4.04 3.19 7.05
C GLU A 14 3.90 1.66 7.02
N LEU A 15 2.94 1.12 6.27
CA LEU A 15 2.81 -0.32 6.06
C LEU A 15 3.93 -0.88 5.19
N ALA A 16 4.32 -0.18 4.12
CA ALA A 16 5.51 -0.51 3.34
C ALA A 16 6.77 -0.55 4.22
N MET A 17 6.91 0.42 5.13
CA MET A 17 8.00 0.45 6.12
C MET A 17 7.95 -0.73 7.09
N VAL A 18 6.77 -1.16 7.52
CA VAL A 18 6.66 -2.37 8.34
C VAL A 18 7.07 -3.60 7.55
N GLU A 19 6.64 -3.76 6.29
CA GLU A 19 7.01 -4.89 5.45
C GLU A 19 8.49 -4.97 5.13
N ARG A 20 9.13 -3.85 4.80
CA ARG A 20 10.57 -3.81 4.48
C ARG A 20 11.43 -4.41 5.59
N THR A 21 10.97 -4.30 6.84
CA THR A 21 11.67 -4.87 8.02
C THR A 21 11.46 -6.38 8.21
N GLN A 22 10.55 -7.01 7.46
CA GLN A 22 10.24 -8.42 7.59
C GLN A 22 11.09 -9.28 6.67
N ALA A 23 11.34 -10.53 7.07
CA ALA A 23 12.05 -11.50 6.22
C ALA A 23 11.13 -12.14 5.16
N ALA A 24 9.82 -11.99 5.32
CA ALA A 24 8.80 -12.47 4.42
C ALA A 24 7.58 -11.55 4.56
N SER A 25 6.74 -11.56 3.54
CA SER A 25 5.59 -10.68 3.49
C SER A 25 4.60 -10.94 4.63
N LEU A 26 4.26 -9.87 5.34
CA LEU A 26 3.40 -9.87 6.51
C LEU A 26 1.92 -9.79 6.16
N PHE A 27 1.56 -8.98 5.17
CA PHE A 27 0.16 -8.78 4.79
C PHE A 27 -0.15 -9.28 3.38
N THR A 28 -1.43 -9.56 3.15
CA THR A 28 -1.94 -10.08 1.87
C THR A 28 -3.06 -9.22 1.31
N GLU A 29 -3.71 -8.41 2.14
CA GLU A 29 -4.80 -7.53 1.73
C GLU A 29 -4.86 -6.29 2.62
N LEU A 30 -5.07 -5.15 1.98
CA LEU A 30 -5.20 -3.82 2.55
C LEU A 30 -6.42 -3.16 1.91
N GLY A 31 -7.43 -2.83 2.70
CA GLY A 31 -8.62 -2.10 2.21
C GLY A 31 -8.87 -0.87 3.07
N SER A 32 -9.48 0.16 2.49
CA SER A 32 -9.96 1.33 3.23
C SER A 32 -11.48 1.34 3.32
N THR A 33 -12.03 1.51 4.52
CA THR A 33 -13.46 1.67 4.76
C THR A 33 -13.68 2.97 5.54
N GLY A 34 -14.05 4.04 4.84
CA GLY A 34 -14.27 5.35 5.47
C GLY A 34 -12.97 5.93 6.04
N ASP A 35 -12.93 6.09 7.36
CA ASP A 35 -11.82 6.67 8.13
C ASP A 35 -10.83 5.62 8.68
N ALA A 36 -11.06 4.35 8.36
CA ALA A 36 -10.22 3.24 8.80
C ALA A 36 -9.70 2.41 7.62
N ALA A 37 -8.62 1.68 7.87
CA ALA A 37 -8.13 0.63 7.00
C ALA A 37 -8.29 -0.72 7.67
N VAL A 38 -8.60 -1.73 6.86
CA VAL A 38 -8.66 -3.13 7.23
C VAL A 38 -7.45 -3.81 6.62
N ILE A 39 -6.68 -4.52 7.43
CA ILE A 39 -5.44 -5.19 7.04
C ILE A 39 -5.57 -6.65 7.37
N ARG A 40 -5.42 -7.51 6.37
CA ARG A 40 -5.36 -8.96 6.55
C ARG A 40 -3.93 -9.47 6.44
N PHE A 41 -3.63 -10.40 7.32
CA PHE A 41 -2.35 -11.08 7.41
C PHE A 41 -2.58 -12.56 7.74
N PRO A 42 -1.58 -13.44 7.55
CA PRO A 42 -1.71 -14.84 7.94
C PRO A 42 -2.06 -14.97 9.43
N GLY A 43 -3.26 -15.46 9.72
CA GLY A 43 -3.74 -15.68 11.09
C GLY A 43 -4.65 -14.59 11.65
N GLY A 44 -4.97 -13.53 10.91
CA GLY A 44 -5.96 -12.56 11.38
C GLY A 44 -6.17 -11.32 10.53
N GLU A 45 -6.99 -10.43 11.09
CA GLU A 45 -7.32 -9.13 10.53
C GLU A 45 -7.19 -8.06 11.63
N VAL A 46 -6.75 -6.87 11.24
CA VAL A 46 -6.70 -5.70 12.12
C VAL A 46 -7.30 -4.48 11.41
N THR A 47 -8.10 -3.73 12.14
CA THR A 47 -8.59 -2.41 11.70
C THR A 47 -7.73 -1.33 12.32
N LEU A 48 -7.18 -0.45 11.49
CA LEU A 48 -6.33 0.66 11.90
C LEU A 48 -6.95 1.99 11.46
N GLN A 49 -6.69 3.04 12.23
CA GLN A 49 -6.99 4.40 11.80
C GLN A 49 -6.03 4.82 10.69
N LEU A 50 -6.50 5.63 9.74
CA LEU A 50 -5.68 6.05 8.59
C LEU A 50 -4.49 6.94 8.98
N ASP A 51 -4.49 7.53 10.17
CA ASP A 51 -3.37 8.33 10.70
C ASP A 51 -2.43 7.54 11.63
N GLY A 52 -2.62 6.21 11.71
CA GLY A 52 -1.82 5.33 12.56
C GLY A 52 -0.32 5.41 12.26
N THR A 53 0.48 5.60 13.31
CA THR A 53 1.94 5.57 13.24
C THR A 53 2.47 4.13 13.13
N ARG A 54 3.69 3.96 12.63
CA ARG A 54 4.41 2.67 12.60
C ARG A 54 4.33 1.89 13.91
N GLY A 55 4.56 2.57 15.04
CA GLY A 55 4.51 1.95 16.36
C GLY A 55 3.11 1.41 16.70
N GLN A 56 2.06 2.17 16.38
CA GLN A 56 0.66 1.75 16.60
C GLN A 56 0.27 0.59 15.68
N ILE A 57 0.72 0.61 14.42
CA ILE A 57 0.53 -0.49 13.45
C ILE A 57 1.14 -1.78 14.03
N VAL A 58 2.43 -1.76 14.38
CA VAL A 58 3.15 -2.92 14.93
C VAL A 58 2.50 -3.42 16.22
N GLN A 59 2.12 -2.52 17.12
CA GLN A 59 1.45 -2.89 18.36
C GLN A 59 0.11 -3.60 18.10
N SER A 60 -0.68 -3.10 17.16
CA SER A 60 -2.00 -3.63 16.84
C SER A 60 -1.91 -5.01 16.18
N LEU A 61 -0.93 -5.18 15.28
CA LEU A 61 -0.61 -6.47 14.66
C LEU A 61 -0.18 -7.51 15.72
N ARG A 62 0.73 -7.15 16.62
CA ARG A 62 1.18 -8.03 17.71
C ARG A 62 0.05 -8.42 18.66
N LYS A 63 -0.85 -7.49 19.00
CA LYS A 63 -2.06 -7.78 19.80
C LYS A 63 -2.97 -8.82 19.14
N ARG A 64 -2.92 -8.94 17.81
CA ARG A 64 -3.67 -9.93 17.03
C ARG A 64 -2.84 -11.19 16.71
N GLY A 65 -1.67 -11.35 17.31
CA GLY A 65 -0.84 -12.55 17.20
C GLY A 65 0.15 -12.54 16.03
N ALA A 66 0.28 -11.44 15.29
CA ALA A 66 1.27 -11.34 14.22
C ALA A 66 2.70 -11.33 14.78
N THR A 67 3.59 -12.11 14.16
CA THR A 67 5.03 -12.04 14.45
C THR A 67 5.65 -10.94 13.61
N VAL A 68 5.88 -9.78 14.23
CA VAL A 68 6.42 -8.59 13.55
C VAL A 68 7.79 -8.27 14.10
N ARG A 69 8.81 -8.29 13.22
CA ARG A 69 10.15 -7.80 13.58
C ARG A 69 10.07 -6.31 13.87
N ALA A 70 10.75 -5.87 14.92
CA ALA A 70 10.81 -4.44 15.24
C ALA A 70 11.58 -3.71 14.12
N PRO A 71 11.11 -2.52 13.67
CA PRO A 71 11.87 -1.71 12.73
C PRO A 71 13.23 -1.37 13.32
N PHE A 72 14.30 -1.53 12.54
CA PHE A 72 15.67 -1.22 12.97
C PHE A 72 16.14 0.10 12.35
N GLU A 73 16.86 0.89 13.13
CA GLU A 73 17.44 2.15 12.72
C GLU A 73 18.66 1.86 11.81
N GLY A 74 18.47 1.91 10.49
CA GLY A 74 19.53 1.64 9.50
C GLY A 74 19.10 0.81 8.28
N GLU A 75 17.81 0.48 8.15
CA GLU A 75 17.32 -0.17 6.93
C GLU A 75 17.44 0.77 5.73
N PRO A 76 17.99 0.30 4.60
CA PRO A 76 18.18 1.15 3.43
C PRO A 76 16.82 1.59 2.89
N ASP A 77 16.67 2.89 2.64
CA ASP A 77 15.49 3.48 2.00
C ASP A 77 15.31 3.02 0.53
N THR A 78 16.28 2.28 0.00
CA THR A 78 16.32 1.84 -1.40
C THR A 78 16.35 0.33 -1.48
N ILE A 79 15.53 -0.22 -2.38
CA ILE A 79 15.49 -1.64 -2.68
C ILE A 79 16.66 -2.07 -3.59
N PRO A 80 17.17 -3.31 -3.45
CA PRO A 80 18.23 -3.85 -4.32
C PRO A 80 17.89 -3.81 -5.81
N GLY A 81 18.92 -3.79 -6.66
CA GLY A 81 18.75 -3.72 -8.12
C GLY A 81 18.14 -4.96 -8.80
N ASP A 82 18.11 -6.11 -8.11
CA ASP A 82 17.38 -7.31 -8.52
C ASP A 82 16.42 -7.70 -7.38
N PRO A 83 15.27 -7.01 -7.26
CA PRO A 83 14.37 -7.20 -6.14
C PRO A 83 13.62 -8.52 -6.24
N GLY A 84 13.50 -9.21 -5.11
CA GLY A 84 12.56 -10.32 -4.98
C GLY A 84 11.11 -9.84 -4.95
N ARG A 85 10.18 -10.79 -4.95
CA ARG A 85 8.73 -10.50 -4.98
C ARG A 85 8.26 -9.68 -3.77
N HIS A 86 8.86 -9.91 -2.61
CA HIS A 86 8.51 -9.20 -1.38
C HIS A 86 8.95 -7.74 -1.46
N GLU A 87 10.14 -7.49 -2.00
CA GLU A 87 10.66 -6.17 -2.24
C GLU A 87 9.80 -5.40 -3.24
N VAL A 88 9.41 -6.03 -4.35
CA VAL A 88 8.47 -5.42 -5.32
C VAL A 88 7.13 -5.06 -4.65
N TRP A 89 6.63 -5.93 -3.77
CA TRP A 89 5.42 -5.64 -2.98
C TRP A 89 5.58 -4.44 -2.04
N CYS A 90 6.75 -4.29 -1.41
CA CYS A 90 7.07 -3.13 -0.58
C CYS A 90 7.09 -1.83 -1.40
N GLU A 91 7.75 -1.82 -2.57
CA GLU A 91 7.78 -0.66 -3.46
C GLU A 91 6.38 -0.27 -3.92
N LEU A 92 5.53 -1.25 -4.28
CA LEU A 92 4.16 -0.98 -4.71
C LEU A 92 3.39 -0.14 -3.69
N LEU A 93 3.49 -0.51 -2.42
CA LEU A 93 2.78 0.19 -1.36
C LEU A 93 3.37 1.57 -1.05
N ASP A 94 4.70 1.71 -1.14
CA ASP A 94 5.36 2.99 -0.97
C ASP A 94 5.02 3.96 -2.11
N ASP A 95 4.98 3.47 -3.35
CA ASP A 95 4.60 4.21 -4.56
C ASP A 95 3.14 4.66 -4.50
N LEU A 96 2.22 3.75 -4.17
CA LEU A 96 0.79 4.08 -3.98
C LEU A 96 0.59 5.07 -2.83
N GLY A 97 1.32 4.88 -1.72
CA GLY A 97 1.29 5.80 -0.58
C GLY A 97 1.75 7.20 -0.95
N SER A 98 2.90 7.29 -1.63
CA SER A 98 3.51 8.53 -2.08
C SER A 98 2.69 9.24 -3.17
N SER A 99 2.03 8.48 -4.04
CA SER A 99 1.21 8.99 -5.14
C SER A 99 -0.25 9.24 -4.78
N SER A 100 -0.69 8.84 -3.58
CA SER A 100 -2.08 8.94 -3.11
C SER A 100 -2.72 10.32 -3.32
N ARG A 101 -1.97 11.39 -3.10
CA ARG A 101 -2.44 12.77 -3.33
C ARG A 101 -2.70 13.04 -4.80
N HIS A 102 -1.79 12.59 -5.68
CA HIS A 102 -1.94 12.76 -7.12
C HIS A 102 -3.20 12.05 -7.60
N LEU A 103 -3.39 10.80 -7.15
CA LEU A 103 -4.60 10.03 -7.42
C LEU A 103 -5.86 10.77 -6.95
N CYS A 104 -5.93 11.23 -5.69
CA CYS A 104 -7.08 11.98 -5.19
C CYS A 104 -7.31 13.34 -5.89
N HIS A 105 -6.27 13.98 -6.46
CA HIS A 105 -6.43 15.26 -7.15
C HIS A 105 -7.10 15.08 -8.52
N LEU A 106 -6.87 13.95 -9.19
CA LEU A 106 -7.43 13.66 -10.52
C LEU A 106 -8.95 13.49 -10.47
N ASP A 107 -9.45 12.74 -9.48
CA ASP A 107 -10.88 12.68 -9.19
C ASP A 107 -11.09 12.72 -7.66
N PRO A 108 -11.66 13.83 -7.12
CA PRO A 108 -11.91 13.97 -5.69
C PRO A 108 -12.83 12.90 -5.09
N ARG A 109 -13.55 12.13 -5.92
CA ARG A 109 -14.43 11.04 -5.48
C ARG A 109 -13.71 9.70 -5.36
N LEU A 110 -12.42 9.62 -5.70
CA LEU A 110 -11.59 8.44 -5.49
C LEU A 110 -11.54 8.13 -3.99
N THR A 111 -12.23 7.06 -3.60
CA THR A 111 -12.57 6.80 -2.18
C THR A 111 -12.23 5.39 -1.72
N GLY A 112 -11.83 4.49 -2.61
CA GLY A 112 -11.44 3.13 -2.25
C GLY A 112 -10.21 2.70 -3.02
N LEU A 113 -9.13 2.42 -2.28
CA LEU A 113 -7.99 1.66 -2.77
C LEU A 113 -7.96 0.36 -1.95
N GLU A 114 -8.31 -0.77 -2.57
CA GLU A 114 -8.04 -2.08 -2.00
C GLU A 114 -6.86 -2.68 -2.73
N VAL A 115 -5.83 -3.09 -1.99
CA VAL A 115 -4.64 -3.74 -2.51
C VAL A 115 -4.55 -5.12 -1.92
N SER A 116 -4.63 -6.14 -2.76
CA SER A 116 -4.45 -7.54 -2.35
C SER A 116 -3.32 -8.18 -3.16
N ARG A 117 -2.81 -9.32 -2.70
CA ARG A 117 -1.84 -10.10 -3.46
C ARG A 117 -2.04 -11.60 -3.33
N GLY A 118 -1.70 -12.28 -4.40
CA GLY A 118 -1.49 -13.71 -4.47
C GLY A 118 -0.01 -14.05 -4.46
N GLU A 119 0.35 -15.19 -5.05
CA GLU A 119 1.75 -15.65 -5.05
C GLU A 119 2.65 -14.85 -5.99
N THR A 120 2.13 -14.39 -7.13
CA THR A 120 2.91 -13.73 -8.19
C THR A 120 2.29 -12.43 -8.69
N THR A 121 1.13 -12.05 -8.16
CA THR A 121 0.35 -10.90 -8.66
C THR A 121 -0.26 -10.14 -7.49
N ALA A 122 -0.22 -8.81 -7.58
CA ALA A 122 -1.00 -7.92 -6.75
C ALA A 122 -2.17 -7.34 -7.56
N TRP A 123 -3.32 -7.17 -6.92
CA TRP A 123 -4.51 -6.56 -7.48
C TRP A 123 -4.82 -5.26 -6.74
N ILE A 124 -5.05 -4.21 -7.50
CA ILE A 124 -5.34 -2.86 -7.00
C ILE A 124 -6.74 -2.48 -7.50
N LEU A 125 -7.72 -2.46 -6.59
CA LEU A 125 -9.07 -2.01 -6.86
C LEU A 125 -9.18 -0.52 -6.56
N VAL A 126 -9.62 0.26 -7.54
CA VAL A 126 -9.81 1.72 -7.40
C VAL A 126 -11.19 2.12 -7.91
N GLY A 127 -11.89 2.98 -7.17
CA GLY A 127 -13.22 3.47 -7.60
C GLY A 127 -13.52 4.91 -7.20
N ASN A 128 -14.38 5.57 -7.99
CA ASN A 128 -14.84 6.95 -7.80
C ASN A 128 -16.36 7.09 -7.61
N GLY A 129 -17.05 5.98 -7.32
CA GLY A 129 -18.51 5.90 -7.19
C GLY A 129 -19.28 5.83 -8.51
N LEU A 130 -18.64 6.10 -9.66
CA LEU A 130 -19.24 5.90 -11.00
C LEU A 130 -18.65 4.71 -11.74
N ARG A 131 -17.34 4.50 -11.57
CA ARG A 131 -16.60 3.38 -12.14
C ARG A 131 -15.68 2.79 -11.09
N THR A 132 -15.41 1.50 -11.28
CA THR A 132 -14.43 0.73 -10.52
C THR A 132 -13.51 0.04 -11.51
N MET A 133 -12.22 0.04 -11.23
CA MET A 133 -11.20 -0.60 -12.05
C MET A 133 -10.32 -1.49 -11.17
N VAL A 134 -9.84 -2.58 -11.75
CA VAL A 134 -8.87 -3.50 -11.14
C VAL A 134 -7.61 -3.42 -11.98
N TYR A 135 -6.48 -3.16 -11.34
CA TYR A 135 -5.15 -3.19 -11.96
C TYR A 135 -4.38 -4.38 -11.43
N GLU A 136 -3.74 -5.11 -12.34
CA GLU A 136 -2.91 -6.26 -12.01
C GLU A 136 -1.43 -5.88 -12.13
N VAL A 137 -0.66 -6.14 -11.07
CA VAL A 137 0.78 -5.88 -11.02
C VAL A 137 1.50 -7.20 -10.79
N LYS A 138 2.36 -7.58 -11.73
CA LYS A 138 3.20 -8.77 -11.58
C LYS A 138 4.33 -8.50 -10.60
N LEU A 139 4.54 -9.43 -9.67
CA LEU A 139 5.56 -9.33 -8.63
C LEU A 139 6.87 -10.05 -9.02
N ASP A 140 6.91 -10.75 -10.14
CA ASP A 140 7.93 -11.75 -10.50
C ASP A 140 8.92 -11.34 -11.61
N GLY A 141 8.91 -10.10 -12.14
CA GLY A 141 9.64 -9.85 -13.39
C GLY A 141 9.95 -8.43 -13.88
N GLY A 142 9.94 -7.39 -13.04
CA GLY A 142 10.80 -6.22 -13.33
C GLY A 142 10.29 -5.10 -14.25
N GLU A 143 8.99 -4.77 -14.25
CA GLU A 143 8.62 -3.36 -14.45
C GLU A 143 8.39 -2.74 -13.07
N MET A 144 9.12 -1.66 -12.75
CA MET A 144 9.00 -0.99 -11.47
C MET A 144 7.54 -0.60 -11.21
N THR A 145 7.10 -0.81 -9.97
CA THR A 145 5.76 -0.51 -9.45
C THR A 145 5.31 0.93 -9.64
N ALA A 146 6.25 1.85 -9.88
CA ALA A 146 5.99 3.25 -10.20
C ALA A 146 5.00 3.43 -11.37
N ALA A 147 4.95 2.47 -12.31
CA ALA A 147 3.98 2.50 -13.42
C ALA A 147 2.52 2.35 -12.95
N ALA A 148 2.25 1.58 -11.90
CA ALA A 148 0.87 1.29 -11.48
C ALA A 148 0.11 2.55 -11.05
N ALA A 149 0.77 3.45 -10.29
CA ALA A 149 0.16 4.71 -9.90
C ALA A 149 -0.08 5.65 -11.09
N VAL A 150 0.82 5.64 -12.08
CA VAL A 150 0.69 6.42 -13.32
C VAL A 150 -0.44 5.89 -14.20
N ASP A 151 -0.59 4.58 -14.32
CA ASP A 151 -1.64 3.95 -15.11
C ASP A 151 -3.03 4.20 -14.49
N ILE A 152 -3.14 4.07 -13.17
CA ILE A 152 -4.37 4.43 -12.44
C ILE A 152 -4.69 5.91 -12.69
N ALA A 153 -3.68 6.78 -12.58
CA ALA A 153 -3.84 8.20 -12.83
C ALA A 153 -4.33 8.50 -14.26
N GLY A 154 -3.74 7.89 -15.28
CA GLY A 154 -4.12 8.08 -16.68
C GLY A 154 -5.57 7.66 -16.93
N ALA A 155 -5.94 6.45 -16.51
CA ALA A 155 -7.29 5.93 -16.70
C ALA A 155 -8.37 6.78 -16.01
N PHE A 156 -8.05 7.34 -14.83
CA PHE A 156 -8.97 8.24 -14.14
C PHE A 156 -8.98 9.67 -14.67
N GLY A 157 -7.85 10.13 -15.23
CA GLY A 157 -7.68 11.48 -15.80
C GLY A 157 -8.26 11.69 -17.20
N GLU A 158 -8.37 10.65 -18.03
CA GLU A 158 -8.87 10.75 -19.42
C GLU A 158 -10.41 10.96 -19.55
N GLY A 159 -11.11 11.37 -18.49
CA GLY A 159 -12.58 11.52 -18.49
C GLY A 159 -13.13 12.74 -17.76
N GLY A 160 -12.32 13.77 -17.53
CA GLY A 160 -12.71 15.03 -16.88
C GLY A 160 -13.07 16.14 -17.86
#